data_AF-A0A161Y2L0-F1
#
_entry.id   AF-A0A161Y2L0-F1
#
_cell.length_a   1.000
_cell.length_b   1.000
_cell.length_c   1.000
_cell.angle_alpha   90.00
_cell.angle_beta   90.00
_cell.angle_gamma   90.00
#
_symmetry.space_group_name_H-M   'P 1'
#
loop_
_entity.id
_entity.type
_entity.pdbx_description
1 polymer ?
#
loop_
_entity_poly.entity_id
_entity_poly.type
_entity_poly.pdbx_seq_one_letter_code
_entity_poly.pdbx_strand_id
1 'polypeptide(L)'
;MSTSFATRLKQLRVSLEESQISFSEILDIPTASYRKYEKGEREPTLSVIEKFFSHPLTEGHAYWLITGEQRPNGDTSNQGMTSANVTQSYNKDFEDEFIKTAKESLLFICHLGWFKRGKEVNFESCGKILLRDLEPFLNKQTNNQSKKIS
;
A
#
# COMPACT_ATOMS: atom_id res chain seq x y z
N MET A 1 20.93 1.22 9.69
CA MET A 1 21.55 1.45 8.37
C MET A 1 20.77 2.56 7.68
N SER A 2 21.37 3.73 7.43
CA SER A 2 20.71 4.79 6.65
C SER A 2 20.68 4.35 5.18
N THR A 3 19.49 4.33 4.57
CA THR A 3 19.34 4.02 3.14
C THR A 3 19.71 5.24 2.30
N SER A 4 20.16 5.07 1.05
CA SER A 4 20.36 6.20 0.14
C SER A 4 19.04 6.67 -0.46
N PHE A 5 18.97 7.92 -0.95
CA PHE A 5 17.79 8.43 -1.68
C PHE A 5 17.42 7.50 -2.84
N ALA A 6 18.41 7.08 -3.63
CA ALA A 6 18.23 6.14 -4.75
C ALA A 6 17.57 4.81 -4.31
N THR A 7 17.94 4.29 -3.14
CA THR A 7 17.38 3.06 -2.59
C THR A 7 15.93 3.26 -2.15
N ARG A 8 15.62 4.40 -1.53
CA ARG A 8 14.24 4.75 -1.14
C ARG A 8 13.35 4.98 -2.35
N LEU A 9 13.87 5.64 -3.38
CA LEU A 9 13.16 5.84 -4.63
C LEU A 9 12.79 4.51 -5.30
N LYS A 10 13.72 3.54 -5.30
CA LYS A 10 13.47 2.18 -5.77
C LYS A 10 12.38 1.48 -4.94
N GLN A 11 12.49 1.58 -3.62
CA GLN A 11 11.52 0.99 -2.70
C GLN A 11 10.12 1.56 -2.89
N LEU A 12 9.97 2.88 -3.04
CA LEU A 12 8.70 3.55 -3.34
C LEU A 12 8.08 3.05 -4.64
N ARG A 13 8.87 2.94 -5.71
CA ARG A 13 8.37 2.42 -6.98
C ARG A 13 7.89 0.96 -6.84
N VAL A 14 8.67 0.13 -6.16
CA VAL A 14 8.32 -1.29 -5.97
C VAL A 14 7.08 -1.47 -5.10
N SER A 15 6.88 -0.63 -4.07
CA SER A 15 5.68 -0.69 -3.23
C SER A 15 4.40 -0.30 -3.98
N LEU A 16 4.53 0.48 -5.06
CA LEU A 16 3.43 0.84 -5.96
C LEU A 16 3.25 -0.18 -7.10
N GLU A 17 4.04 -1.26 -7.12
CA GLU A 17 4.01 -2.31 -8.15
C GLU A 17 4.31 -1.81 -9.58
N GLU A 18 4.95 -0.64 -9.69
CA GLU A 18 5.20 0.00 -10.98
C GLU A 18 6.55 -0.39 -11.60
N SER A 19 6.57 -0.48 -12.93
CA SER A 19 7.81 -0.59 -13.69
C SER A 19 8.57 0.75 -13.72
N GLN A 20 9.89 0.73 -13.99
CA GLN A 20 10.66 1.97 -14.13
C GLN A 20 10.15 2.88 -15.24
N ILE A 21 9.58 2.29 -16.30
CA ILE A 21 9.02 3.02 -17.44
C ILE A 21 7.70 3.67 -17.01
N SER A 22 6.75 2.87 -16.54
CA SER A 22 5.43 3.34 -16.09
C SER A 22 5.53 4.41 -15.00
N PHE A 23 6.36 4.17 -13.97
CA PHE A 23 6.54 5.14 -12.90
C PHE A 23 7.17 6.47 -13.37
N SER A 24 8.07 6.40 -14.37
CA SER A 24 8.65 7.60 -14.96
C SER A 24 7.64 8.39 -15.80
N GLU A 25 6.71 7.69 -16.46
CA GLU A 25 5.62 8.32 -17.24
C GLU A 25 4.58 8.98 -16.33
N ILE A 26 4.18 8.30 -15.25
CA ILE A 26 3.26 8.84 -14.22
C ILE A 26 3.78 10.17 -13.66
N LEU A 27 5.08 10.24 -13.37
CA LEU A 27 5.71 11.41 -12.79
C LEU A 27 6.21 12.42 -13.83
N ASP A 28 6.00 12.18 -15.12
CA ASP A 28 6.48 13.02 -16.21
C ASP A 28 8.02 13.28 -16.11
N ILE A 29 8.77 12.21 -15.84
CA ILE A 29 10.23 12.22 -15.78
C ILE A 29 10.76 11.40 -16.96
N PRO A 30 11.72 11.90 -17.74
CA PRO A 30 12.34 11.10 -18.78
C PRO A 30 12.93 9.80 -18.20
N THR A 31 12.53 8.65 -18.74
CA THR A 31 12.89 7.33 -18.19
C THR A 31 14.41 7.13 -18.06
N ALA A 32 15.19 7.66 -18.99
CA ALA A 32 16.64 7.61 -18.94
C ALA A 32 17.21 8.35 -17.72
N SER A 33 16.62 9.50 -17.36
CA SER A 33 16.98 10.26 -16.16
C SER A 33 16.52 9.53 -14.90
N TYR A 34 15.28 9.03 -14.90
CA TYR A 34 14.74 8.26 -13.77
C TYR A 34 15.62 7.05 -13.41
N ARG A 35 16.07 6.29 -14.41
CA ARG A 35 16.98 5.15 -14.21
C ARG A 35 18.30 5.54 -13.54
N LYS A 36 18.84 6.72 -13.86
CA LYS A 36 20.07 7.23 -13.24
C LYS A 36 19.84 7.62 -11.79
N TYR A 37 18.67 8.19 -11.47
CA TYR A 37 18.27 8.52 -10.10
C TYR A 37 18.15 7.26 -9.23
N GLU A 38 17.46 6.24 -9.72
CA GLU A 38 17.26 4.98 -8.97
C GLU A 38 18.58 4.21 -8.76
N LYS A 39 19.57 4.38 -9.63
CA LYS A 39 20.91 3.81 -9.46
C LYS A 39 21.85 4.65 -8.60
N GLY A 40 21.49 5.89 -8.26
CA GLY A 40 22.37 6.83 -7.59
C GLY A 40 23.51 7.37 -8.48
N GLU A 41 23.42 7.20 -9.80
CA GLU A 41 24.38 7.77 -10.75
C GLU A 41 24.21 9.29 -10.91
N ARG A 42 23.00 9.79 -10.60
CA ARG A 42 22.65 11.21 -10.69
C ARG A 42 21.67 11.54 -9.57
N GLU A 43 21.81 12.72 -8.98
CA GLU A 43 20.81 13.28 -8.07
C GLU A 43 19.69 14.00 -8.85
N PRO A 44 18.42 13.88 -8.46
CA PRO A 44 17.33 14.64 -9.06
C PRO A 44 17.46 16.13 -8.76
N THR A 45 17.04 16.98 -9.70
CA THR A 45 16.93 18.43 -9.45
C THR A 45 15.72 18.72 -8.56
N LEU A 46 15.70 19.88 -7.89
CA LEU A 46 14.55 20.29 -7.06
C LEU A 46 13.21 20.22 -7.83
N SER A 47 13.21 20.67 -9.09
CA SER A 47 12.03 20.58 -9.97
C SER A 47 11.52 19.16 -10.23
N VAL A 48 12.41 18.16 -10.22
CA VAL A 48 12.04 16.74 -10.33
C VAL A 48 11.58 16.23 -8.96
N ILE A 49 12.22 16.69 -7.90
CA ILE A 49 11.82 16.36 -6.52
C ILE A 49 10.36 16.77 -6.31
N GLU A 50 10.00 18.01 -6.63
CA GLU A 50 8.62 18.54 -6.51
C GLU A 50 7.57 17.64 -7.15
N LYS A 51 7.88 16.97 -8.27
CA LYS A 51 6.94 16.03 -8.92
C LYS A 51 6.57 14.83 -8.04
N PHE A 52 7.49 14.35 -7.20
CA PHE A 52 7.18 13.28 -6.23
C PHE A 52 6.29 13.79 -5.08
N PHE A 53 6.34 15.08 -4.77
CA PHE A 53 5.55 15.68 -3.69
C PHE A 53 4.15 16.07 -4.16
N SER A 54 3.99 16.45 -5.43
CA SER A 54 2.72 16.90 -5.99
C SER A 54 1.82 15.77 -6.49
N HIS A 55 2.38 14.59 -6.79
CA HIS A 55 1.60 13.50 -7.35
C HIS A 55 0.85 12.71 -6.25
N PRO A 56 -0.47 12.48 -6.37
CA PRO A 56 -1.27 11.81 -5.34
C PRO A 56 -0.76 10.43 -4.92
N LEU A 57 -0.15 9.69 -5.85
CA LEU A 57 0.42 8.36 -5.58
C LEU A 57 1.69 8.38 -4.72
N THR A 58 2.41 9.51 -4.67
CA THR A 58 3.73 9.60 -4.03
C THR A 58 3.79 10.63 -2.91
N GLU A 59 2.81 11.52 -2.81
CA GLU A 59 2.70 12.58 -1.81
C GLU A 59 2.87 12.06 -0.37
N GLY A 60 2.20 10.96 -0.03
CA GLY A 60 2.28 10.34 1.31
C GLY A 60 3.66 9.81 1.69
N HIS A 61 4.52 9.52 0.70
CA HIS A 61 5.85 8.97 0.93
C HIS A 61 6.96 10.03 0.81
N ALA A 62 6.61 11.28 0.52
CA ALA A 62 7.58 12.28 0.13
C ALA A 62 8.52 12.71 1.27
N TYR A 63 8.02 12.77 2.52
CA TYR A 63 8.85 13.02 3.70
C TYR A 63 9.92 11.94 3.90
N TRP A 64 9.49 10.67 3.84
CA TRP A 64 10.38 9.53 3.99
C TRP A 64 11.39 9.42 2.85
N LEU A 65 10.96 9.74 1.62
CA LEU A 65 11.83 9.71 0.45
C LEU A 65 13.06 10.61 0.62
N ILE A 66 12.87 11.82 1.16
CA ILE A 66 13.97 12.78 1.37
C ILE A 66 14.75 12.49 2.64
N THR A 67 14.07 12.38 3.79
CA THR A 67 14.73 12.31 5.10
C THR A 67 15.24 10.92 5.44
N GLY A 68 14.66 9.88 4.85
CA GLY A 68 14.85 8.49 5.27
C GLY A 68 14.16 8.14 6.59
N GLU A 69 13.50 9.10 7.21
CA GLU A 69 12.75 8.93 8.46
C GLU A 69 11.26 8.86 8.16
N GLN A 70 10.54 8.03 8.91
CA GLN A 70 9.08 8.11 8.92
C GLN A 70 8.67 9.34 9.71
N ARG A 71 7.63 10.07 9.30
CA ARG A 71 7.18 11.28 10.01
C ARG A 71 6.95 10.96 11.48
N PRO A 72 7.58 11.68 12.43
CA PRO A 72 7.48 11.30 13.83
C PRO A 72 6.13 11.56 14.47
N ASN A 73 5.21 12.35 13.90
CA ASN A 73 3.82 12.54 14.37
C ASN A 73 3.07 13.50 13.42
N GLY A 74 2.41 12.96 12.41
CA GLY A 74 1.60 13.77 11.50
C GLY A 74 0.98 12.88 10.44
N ASP A 75 -0.11 12.22 10.83
CA ASP A 75 -1.15 11.66 9.98
C ASP A 75 -0.65 11.10 8.65
N THR A 76 -0.09 9.88 8.65
CA THR A 76 0.17 9.18 7.40
C THR A 76 0.08 7.67 7.58
N SER A 77 -1.00 7.15 7.00
CA SER A 77 -1.13 5.86 6.34
C SER A 77 0.21 5.22 5.92
N ASN A 78 0.44 4.00 6.45
CA ASN A 78 1.36 2.92 6.03
C ASN A 78 2.89 3.14 6.16
N GLN A 79 3.72 2.34 6.84
CA GLN A 79 3.63 1.22 7.81
C GLN A 79 5.04 1.05 8.44
N GLY A 80 5.15 0.59 9.71
CA GLY A 80 6.39 -0.04 10.24
C GLY A 80 6.75 0.02 11.75
N MET A 81 5.87 -0.48 12.65
CA MET A 81 6.08 -1.09 14.02
C MET A 81 6.96 -0.38 15.09
N THR A 82 6.44 -0.03 16.29
CA THR A 82 6.13 -0.87 17.50
C THR A 82 5.38 0.01 18.53
N SER A 83 4.53 -0.40 19.49
CA SER A 83 3.91 -1.66 19.90
C SER A 83 2.70 -1.33 20.81
N ALA A 84 1.72 -2.24 20.82
CA ALA A 84 0.62 -2.45 21.77
C ALA A 84 -0.70 -1.67 21.62
N ASN A 85 -0.75 -0.33 21.56
CA ASN A 85 -2.06 0.37 21.68
C ASN A 85 -2.67 0.89 20.37
N VAL A 86 -1.88 1.06 19.31
CA VAL A 86 -2.36 1.62 18.01
C VAL A 86 -2.78 0.53 17.02
N THR A 87 -2.22 -0.68 17.14
CA THR A 87 -2.49 -1.85 16.29
C THR A 87 -3.95 -2.32 16.34
N GLN A 88 -4.69 -1.96 17.38
CA GLN A 88 -6.08 -2.37 17.55
C GLN A 88 -7.08 -1.46 16.83
N SER A 89 -6.71 -0.23 16.49
CA SER A 89 -7.57 0.71 15.76
C SER A 89 -7.47 0.54 14.24
N TYR A 90 -6.25 0.38 13.72
CA TYR A 90 -6.02 0.30 12.27
C TYR A 90 -6.50 -1.02 11.64
N ASN A 91 -6.35 -2.13 12.37
CA ASN A 91 -6.94 -3.40 11.93
C ASN A 91 -8.47 -3.34 11.95
N LYS A 92 -9.04 -2.59 12.89
CA LYS A 92 -10.49 -2.45 13.01
C LYS A 92 -11.10 -1.66 11.85
N ASP A 93 -10.47 -0.57 11.43
CA ASP A 93 -10.95 0.23 10.30
C ASP A 93 -10.93 -0.59 8.99
N PHE A 94 -9.85 -1.34 8.75
CA PHE A 94 -9.77 -2.27 7.61
C PHE A 94 -10.76 -3.44 7.72
N GLU A 95 -10.89 -4.05 8.90
CA GLU A 95 -11.88 -5.10 9.17
C GLU A 95 -13.28 -4.62 8.85
N ASP A 96 -13.66 -3.43 9.34
CA ASP A 96 -14.97 -2.84 9.14
C ASP A 96 -15.22 -2.52 7.65
N GLU A 97 -14.23 -1.96 6.95
CA GLU A 97 -14.31 -1.69 5.51
C GLU A 97 -14.42 -2.97 4.67
N PHE A 98 -13.62 -3.99 5.00
CA PHE A 98 -13.67 -5.28 4.32
C PHE A 98 -15.03 -5.97 4.54
N ILE A 99 -15.51 -6.00 5.78
CA ILE A 99 -16.81 -6.60 6.13
C ILE A 99 -17.94 -5.89 5.39
N LYS A 100 -17.90 -4.55 5.33
CA LYS A 100 -18.88 -3.75 4.58
C LYS A 100 -18.87 -4.10 3.09
N THR A 101 -17.69 -4.11 2.48
CA THR A 101 -17.52 -4.40 1.04
C THR A 101 -17.95 -5.83 0.69
N ALA A 102 -17.59 -6.80 1.52
CA ALA A 102 -18.00 -8.20 1.37
C ALA A 102 -19.52 -8.35 1.49
N LYS A 103 -20.14 -7.67 2.46
CA LYS A 103 -21.61 -7.66 2.61
C LYS A 103 -22.31 -7.09 1.38
N GLU A 104 -21.87 -5.95 0.87
CA GLU A 104 -22.44 -5.32 -0.32
C GLU A 104 -22.31 -6.23 -1.55
N SER A 105 -21.16 -6.86 -1.72
CA SER A 105 -20.91 -7.82 -2.80
C SER A 105 -21.82 -9.05 -2.70
N LEU A 106 -21.96 -9.64 -1.51
CA LEU A 106 -22.83 -10.79 -1.29
C LEU A 106 -24.31 -10.43 -1.51
N LEU A 107 -24.73 -9.25 -1.09
CA LEU A 107 -26.07 -8.73 -1.36
C LEU A 107 -26.29 -8.56 -2.86
N PHE A 108 -25.33 -7.98 -3.58
CA PHE A 108 -25.41 -7.83 -5.03
C PHE A 108 -25.57 -9.19 -5.72
N ILE A 109 -24.77 -10.19 -5.33
CA ILE A 109 -24.87 -11.55 -5.87
C ILE A 109 -26.25 -12.19 -5.58
N CYS A 110 -26.84 -11.92 -4.41
CA CYS A 110 -28.23 -12.32 -4.13
C CYS A 110 -29.25 -11.62 -5.05
N HIS A 111 -29.07 -10.33 -5.35
CA HIS A 111 -29.93 -9.61 -6.29
C HIS A 111 -29.82 -10.15 -7.72
N LEU A 112 -28.64 -10.65 -8.12
CA LEU A 112 -28.43 -11.34 -9.39
C LEU A 112 -29.11 -12.71 -9.47
N GLY A 113 -29.68 -13.20 -8.36
CA GLY A 113 -30.40 -14.48 -8.31
C GLY A 113 -29.49 -15.71 -8.24
N TRP A 114 -28.18 -15.54 -8.04
CA TRP A 114 -27.23 -16.65 -7.94
C TRP A 114 -27.40 -17.43 -6.65
N PHE A 115 -27.81 -16.76 -5.57
CA PHE A 115 -28.16 -17.38 -4.29
C PHE A 115 -29.44 -16.76 -3.71
N LYS A 116 -30.25 -17.58 -3.05
CA LYS A 116 -31.41 -17.11 -2.30
C LYS A 116 -31.01 -16.78 -0.87
N ARG A 117 -31.38 -15.60 -0.38
CA ARG A 117 -31.14 -15.21 1.01
C ARG A 117 -31.96 -16.09 1.96
N GLY A 118 -31.29 -16.82 2.85
CA GLY A 118 -31.95 -17.50 3.97
C GLY A 118 -32.51 -16.51 4.99
N LYS A 119 -33.60 -16.87 5.68
CA LYS A 119 -34.31 -15.96 6.59
C LYS A 119 -33.45 -15.43 7.75
N GLU A 120 -32.43 -16.18 8.15
CA GLU A 120 -31.56 -15.87 9.30
C GLU A 120 -30.13 -15.48 8.90
N VAL A 121 -29.86 -15.28 7.60
CA VAL A 121 -28.50 -15.00 7.13
C VAL A 121 -28.10 -13.56 7.46
N ASN A 122 -27.06 -13.43 8.29
CA ASN A 122 -26.38 -12.17 8.56
C ASN A 122 -25.12 -12.05 7.69
N PHE A 123 -25.18 -11.21 6.66
CA PHE A 123 -24.05 -10.98 5.75
C PHE A 123 -22.85 -10.30 6.40
N GLU A 124 -23.03 -9.61 7.52
CA GLU A 124 -21.91 -9.06 8.30
C GLU A 124 -21.12 -10.19 8.96
N SER A 125 -21.81 -11.22 9.48
CA SER A 125 -21.17 -12.44 9.97
C SER A 125 -20.45 -13.19 8.85
N CYS A 126 -21.01 -13.21 7.63
CA CYS A 126 -20.32 -13.77 6.47
C CYS A 126 -19.02 -13.02 6.16
N GLY A 127 -19.02 -11.68 6.21
CA GLY A 127 -17.81 -10.87 6.03
C GLY A 127 -16.70 -11.24 7.03
N LYS A 128 -17.06 -11.42 8.31
CA LYS A 128 -16.12 -11.85 9.36
C LYS A 128 -15.53 -13.24 9.11
N ILE A 129 -16.36 -14.18 8.65
CA ILE A 129 -15.91 -15.54 8.30
C ILE A 129 -14.95 -15.51 7.12
N LEU A 130 -15.29 -14.75 6.07
CA LEU A 130 -14.43 -14.59 4.90
C LEU A 130 -13.07 -14.00 5.28
N LEU A 131 -13.06 -12.98 6.15
CA LEU A 131 -11.82 -12.36 6.59
C LEU A 131 -10.93 -13.36 7.34
N ARG A 132 -11.50 -14.11 8.31
CA ARG A 132 -10.79 -15.17 9.05
C ARG A 132 -10.13 -16.20 8.13
N ASP A 133 -10.84 -16.62 7.08
CA ASP A 133 -10.35 -17.67 6.18
C ASP A 133 -9.28 -17.14 5.21
N LEU A 134 -9.29 -15.84 4.91
CA LEU A 134 -8.33 -15.18 4.02
C LEU A 134 -7.09 -14.62 4.74
N GLU A 135 -7.20 -14.35 6.05
CA GLU A 135 -6.13 -13.85 6.91
C GLU A 135 -4.78 -14.60 6.75
N PRO A 136 -4.74 -15.95 6.66
CA PRO A 136 -3.48 -16.69 6.47
C PRO A 136 -2.79 -16.40 5.13
N PHE A 137 -3.54 -15.99 4.12
CA PHE A 137 -3.03 -15.70 2.78
C PHE A 137 -2.55 -14.26 2.66
N LEU A 138 -3.28 -13.32 3.28
CA LEU A 138 -2.87 -11.92 3.40
C LEU A 138 -1.50 -11.83 4.10
N ASN A 139 -1.33 -12.57 5.20
CA ASN A 139 -0.08 -12.60 5.97
C ASN A 139 1.06 -13.36 5.27
N LYS A 140 0.75 -14.28 4.34
CA LYS A 140 1.77 -14.99 3.53
C LYS A 140 2.35 -14.12 2.43
N GLN A 141 1.59 -13.18 1.86
CA GLN A 141 2.12 -12.24 0.87
C GLN A 141 3.20 -11.33 1.47
N THR A 142 3.01 -10.90 2.72
CA THR A 142 3.99 -10.09 3.46
C THR A 142 5.29 -10.85 3.72
N ASN A 143 5.21 -12.16 4.02
CA ASN A 143 6.38 -12.99 4.32
C ASN A 143 7.13 -13.52 3.08
N ASN A 144 6.44 -13.76 1.96
CA ASN A 144 7.09 -14.21 0.73
C ASN A 144 7.92 -13.12 0.03
N GLN A 145 7.63 -11.84 0.29
CA GLN A 145 8.48 -10.71 -0.11
C GLN A 145 9.85 -10.71 0.62
N SER A 146 9.90 -11.21 1.87
CA SER A 146 11.14 -11.27 2.66
C SER A 146 12.03 -12.47 2.35
N LYS A 147 11.49 -13.59 1.83
CA LYS A 147 12.27 -14.81 1.54
C LYS A 147 13.00 -14.85 0.19
N LYS A 148 12.74 -13.91 -0.73
CA LYS A 148 13.46 -13.84 -2.01
C LYS A 148 14.81 -13.11 -1.95
N ILE A 149 15.21 -12.67 -0.76
CA ILE A 149 16.50 -12.00 -0.50
C ILE A 149 17.22 -12.78 0.59
N SER A 150 17.68 -13.99 0.27
CA SER A 150 18.68 -14.74 1.02
C SER A 150 19.50 -15.57 0.04
#